data_AF-A0A9E6B5V0-F1
#
_entry.id   AF-A0A9E6B5V0-F1
#
_cell.length_a   1.000
_cell.length_b   1.000
_cell.length_c   1.000
_cell.angle_alpha   90.00
_cell.angle_beta   90.00
_cell.angle_gamma   90.00
#
_symmetry.space_group_name_H-M   'P 1'
#
loop_
_entity.id
_entity.type
_entity.pdbx_description
1 polymer ?
#
loop_
_entity_poly.entity_id
_entity_poly.type
_entity_poly.pdbx_seq_one_letter_code
_entity_poly.pdbx_strand_id
1 'polypeptide(L)'
;MSEAKKETTIFQLADQFIALANEINTTEQDVSKVGTALRFAASRFNAFEAALKSADLAAEKANALEWFTKEYKEMLTDNLDDHINNPPLSKEQEPKAPATAKDGAVQIFTK
;
A
#
# COMPACT_ATOMS: atom_id res chain seq x y z
N MET A 1 15.08 21.67 -29.63
CA MET A 1 15.51 20.97 -28.40
C MET A 1 14.49 19.89 -28.15
N SER A 2 14.82 18.64 -28.44
CA SER A 2 13.94 17.50 -28.15
C SER A 2 13.87 17.31 -26.63
N GLU A 3 12.67 17.43 -26.07
CA GLU A 3 12.40 17.09 -24.68
C GLU A 3 12.82 15.63 -24.44
N ALA A 4 13.79 15.42 -23.57
CA ALA A 4 14.14 14.08 -23.11
C ALA A 4 12.96 13.54 -22.30
N LYS A 5 12.29 12.50 -22.82
CA LYS A 5 11.19 11.82 -22.16
C LYS A 5 11.68 11.28 -20.80
N LYS A 6 11.26 11.89 -19.69
CA LYS A 6 11.58 11.43 -18.34
C LYS A 6 11.03 10.01 -18.16
N GLU A 7 11.90 9.04 -17.93
CA GLU A 7 11.47 7.66 -17.70
C GLU A 7 10.67 7.53 -16.41
N THR A 8 9.64 6.67 -16.44
CA THR A 8 8.82 6.39 -15.26
C THR A 8 9.64 5.58 -14.26
N THR A 9 9.68 6.04 -13.01
CA THR A 9 10.40 5.35 -11.94
C THR A 9 9.63 4.11 -11.44
N ILE A 10 10.33 3.19 -10.79
CA ILE A 10 9.70 2.01 -10.14
C ILE A 10 8.64 2.42 -9.11
N PHE A 11 8.84 3.53 -8.40
CA PHE A 11 7.89 4.06 -7.42
C PHE A 11 6.59 4.49 -8.10
N GLN A 12 6.69 5.23 -9.21
CA GLN A 12 5.53 5.66 -9.98
C GLN A 12 4.77 4.49 -10.63
N LEU A 13 5.44 3.38 -10.92
CA LEU A 13 4.78 2.15 -11.38
C LEU A 13 4.10 1.42 -10.22
N ALA A 14 4.78 1.31 -9.06
CA ALA A 14 4.20 0.73 -7.85
C ALA A 14 2.94 1.48 -7.41
N ASP A 15 2.96 2.81 -7.44
CA ASP A 15 1.82 3.67 -7.09
C ASP A 15 0.58 3.36 -7.94
N GLN A 16 0.76 3.00 -9.22
CA GLN A 16 -0.37 2.61 -10.08
C GLN A 16 -1.00 1.29 -9.64
N PHE A 17 -0.20 0.30 -9.21
CA PHE A 17 -0.72 -0.94 -8.66
C PHE A 17 -1.42 -0.72 -7.30
N ILE A 18 -0.88 0.17 -6.46
CA ILE A 18 -1.49 0.55 -5.19
C ILE A 18 -2.80 1.32 -5.40
N ALA A 19 -2.86 2.23 -6.37
CA ALA A 19 -4.09 2.94 -6.71
C ALA A 19 -5.21 1.95 -7.10
N LEU A 20 -4.90 0.97 -7.95
CA LEU A 20 -5.85 -0.08 -8.30
C LEU A 20 -6.25 -0.95 -7.09
N ALA A 21 -5.30 -1.33 -6.24
CA ALA A 21 -5.60 -2.07 -5.01
C ALA A 21 -6.54 -1.29 -4.08
N ASN A 22 -6.34 0.02 -3.95
CA ASN A 22 -7.21 0.91 -3.19
C ASN A 22 -8.62 0.98 -3.78
N GLU A 23 -8.75 1.10 -5.10
CA GLU A 23 -10.04 1.05 -5.80
C GLU A 23 -10.78 -0.26 -5.53
N ILE A 24 -10.10 -1.41 -5.67
CA ILE A 24 -10.68 -2.72 -5.37
C ILE A 24 -11.12 -2.79 -3.90
N ASN A 25 -10.31 -2.27 -2.98
CA ASN A 25 -10.62 -2.28 -1.55
C ASN A 25 -11.86 -1.44 -1.20
N THR A 26 -12.20 -0.41 -1.98
CA THR A 26 -13.48 0.31 -1.79
C THR A 26 -14.71 -0.59 -1.97
N THR A 27 -14.59 -1.60 -2.84
CA THR A 27 -15.68 -2.54 -3.16
C THR A 27 -15.65 -3.75 -2.24
N GLU A 28 -14.47 -4.35 -2.04
CA GLU A 28 -14.30 -5.58 -1.26
C GLU A 28 -14.36 -5.33 0.25
N GLN A 29 -13.97 -4.13 0.71
CA GLN A 29 -13.91 -3.73 2.12
C GLN A 29 -13.12 -4.71 3.02
N ASP A 30 -12.18 -5.44 2.43
CA ASP A 30 -11.33 -6.41 3.11
C ASP A 30 -9.88 -6.27 2.60
N VAL A 31 -9.09 -5.52 3.37
CA VAL A 31 -7.68 -5.26 3.05
C VAL A 31 -6.84 -6.53 3.02
N SER A 32 -7.21 -7.57 3.80
CA SER A 32 -6.48 -8.84 3.85
C SER A 32 -6.72 -9.65 2.58
N LYS A 33 -7.97 -9.65 2.08
CA LYS A 33 -8.35 -10.26 0.80
C LYS A 33 -7.66 -9.55 -0.36
N VAL A 34 -7.74 -8.22 -0.42
CA VAL A 34 -7.10 -7.41 -1.49
C VAL A 34 -5.58 -7.57 -1.46
N GLY A 35 -4.96 -7.52 -0.28
CA GLY A 35 -3.52 -7.74 -0.14
C GLY A 35 -3.08 -9.14 -0.58
N THR A 36 -3.91 -10.17 -0.33
CA THR A 36 -3.65 -11.53 -0.82
C THR A 36 -3.77 -11.62 -2.34
N ALA A 37 -4.78 -10.98 -2.92
CA ALA A 37 -4.93 -10.89 -4.37
C ALA A 37 -3.75 -10.18 -5.03
N LEU A 38 -3.25 -9.08 -4.43
CA LEU A 38 -2.09 -8.34 -4.94
C LEU A 38 -0.81 -9.19 -4.93
N ARG A 39 -0.54 -9.91 -3.83
CA ARG A 39 0.60 -10.86 -3.76
C ARG A 39 0.48 -11.97 -4.82
N PHE A 40 -0.71 -12.51 -5.03
CA PHE A 40 -0.93 -13.53 -6.04
C PHE A 40 -0.74 -12.97 -7.47
N ALA A 41 -1.23 -11.76 -7.75
CA ALA A 41 -1.02 -11.07 -9.02
C ALA A 41 0.47 -10.84 -9.31
N ALA A 42 1.23 -10.33 -8.32
CA ALA A 42 2.67 -10.17 -8.42
C ALA A 42 3.38 -11.51 -8.72
N SER A 43 3.00 -12.59 -8.03
CA SER A 43 3.58 -13.91 -8.29
C SER A 43 3.36 -14.41 -9.73
N ARG A 44 2.20 -14.12 -10.33
CA ARG A 44 1.89 -14.50 -11.72
C ARG A 44 2.69 -13.66 -12.72
N PHE A 45 2.82 -12.37 -12.45
CA PHE A 45 3.60 -11.48 -13.30
C PHE A 45 5.09 -11.84 -13.26
N ASN A 46 5.65 -12.10 -12.07
CA ASN A 46 7.04 -12.49 -11.91
C ASN A 46 7.34 -13.87 -12.52
N ALA A 47 6.41 -14.83 -12.42
CA ALA A 47 6.54 -16.11 -13.11
C ALA A 47 6.57 -15.94 -14.64
N PHE A 48 5.76 -15.03 -15.19
CA PHE A 48 5.79 -14.68 -16.60
C PHE A 48 7.09 -13.97 -16.99
N GLU A 49 7.58 -13.04 -16.17
CA GLU A 49 8.88 -12.40 -16.36
C GLU A 49 10.02 -13.41 -16.42
N ALA A 50 10.04 -14.38 -15.50
CA ALA A 50 11.01 -15.48 -15.50
C ALA A 50 10.93 -16.28 -16.81
N ALA A 51 9.73 -16.63 -17.24
CA ALA A 51 9.51 -17.38 -18.48
C ALA A 51 9.97 -16.64 -19.73
N LEU A 52 9.87 -15.31 -19.76
CA LEU A 52 10.35 -14.49 -20.88
C LEU A 52 11.88 -14.39 -20.94
N LYS A 53 12.54 -14.39 -19.78
CA LYS A 53 13.99 -14.19 -19.67
C LYS A 53 14.81 -15.48 -19.71
N SER A 54 14.18 -16.60 -19.40
CA SER A 54 14.83 -17.91 -19.27
C SER A 54 14.86 -18.67 -20.59
N ALA A 55 15.99 -19.30 -20.91
CA ALA A 55 16.07 -20.26 -22.01
C ALA A 55 15.59 -21.67 -21.59
N ASP A 56 15.77 -22.03 -20.31
CA ASP A 56 15.26 -23.26 -19.70
C ASP A 56 14.71 -23.00 -18.30
N LEU A 57 13.41 -22.67 -18.25
CA LEU A 57 12.78 -22.28 -16.99
C LEU A 57 12.73 -23.43 -15.99
N ALA A 58 12.75 -24.69 -16.47
CA ALA A 58 12.74 -25.83 -15.57
C ALA A 58 14.06 -25.93 -14.79
N ALA A 59 15.19 -25.72 -15.46
CA ALA A 59 16.51 -25.68 -14.83
C ALA A 59 16.71 -24.44 -13.95
N GLU A 60 16.16 -23.29 -14.36
CA GLU A 60 16.36 -22.00 -13.67
C GLU A 60 15.33 -21.71 -12.55
N LYS A 61 14.28 -22.52 -12.41
CA LYS A 61 13.17 -22.30 -11.47
C LYS A 61 13.61 -22.01 -10.04
N ALA A 62 14.59 -22.77 -9.53
CA ALA A 62 15.06 -22.59 -8.16
C ALA A 62 15.72 -21.23 -7.95
N ASN A 63 16.56 -20.81 -8.90
CA ASN A 63 17.23 -19.51 -8.88
C ASN A 63 16.23 -18.37 -9.01
N ALA A 64 15.24 -18.51 -9.90
CA ALA A 64 14.17 -17.52 -10.05
C ALA A 64 13.40 -17.35 -8.73
N LEU A 65 12.98 -18.46 -8.09
CA LEU A 65 12.29 -18.42 -6.80
C LEU A 65 13.11 -17.71 -5.72
N GLU A 66 14.40 -18.05 -5.59
CA GLU A 66 15.30 -17.41 -4.63
C GLU A 66 15.40 -15.90 -4.89
N TRP A 67 15.62 -15.51 -6.14
CA TRP A 67 15.77 -14.10 -6.51
C TRP A 67 14.50 -13.29 -6.22
N PHE A 68 13.34 -13.70 -6.75
CA PHE A 68 12.10 -12.94 -6.56
C PHE A 68 11.68 -12.85 -5.08
N THR A 69 11.89 -13.92 -4.30
CA THR A 69 11.53 -13.92 -2.88
C THR A 69 12.48 -13.06 -2.04
N LYS A 70 13.78 -13.04 -2.38
CA LYS A 70 14.76 -12.14 -1.75
C LYS A 70 14.41 -10.68 -2.00
N GLU A 71 14.18 -10.29 -3.25
CA GLU A 71 13.81 -8.90 -3.61
C GLU A 71 12.52 -8.47 -2.90
N TYR A 72 11.49 -9.32 -2.91
CA TYR A 72 10.23 -9.03 -2.20
C TYR A 72 10.45 -8.88 -0.69
N LYS A 73 11.28 -9.73 -0.09
CA LYS A 73 11.58 -9.66 1.34
C LYS A 73 12.30 -8.35 1.71
N GLU A 74 13.27 -7.93 0.91
CA GLU A 74 14.01 -6.67 1.14
C GLU A 74 13.07 -5.48 1.07
N MET A 75 12.28 -5.36 -0.01
CA MET A 75 11.27 -4.29 -0.14
C MET A 75 10.25 -4.32 1.00
N LEU A 76 9.73 -5.49 1.37
CA LEU A 76 8.76 -5.61 2.47
C LEU A 76 9.37 -5.22 3.80
N THR A 77 10.65 -5.56 4.04
CA THR A 77 11.37 -5.19 5.26
C THR A 77 11.47 -3.68 5.37
N ASP A 78 11.90 -2.99 4.31
CA ASP A 78 12.03 -1.53 4.31
C ASP A 78 10.69 -0.83 4.59
N ASN A 79 9.58 -1.32 4.00
CA ASN A 79 8.24 -0.77 4.25
C ASN A 79 7.74 -1.02 5.67
N LEU A 80 8.05 -2.19 6.25
CA LEU A 80 7.70 -2.50 7.64
C LEU A 80 8.51 -1.65 8.60
N ASP A 81 9.80 -1.46 8.34
CA ASP A 81 10.67 -0.60 9.13
C ASP A 81 10.20 0.87 9.10
N ASP A 82 9.72 1.36 7.95
CA ASP A 82 9.08 2.68 7.87
C ASP A 82 7.84 2.77 8.78
N HIS A 83 6.95 1.77 8.76
CA HIS A 83 5.79 1.73 9.66
C HIS A 83 6.16 1.58 11.14
N ILE A 84 7.27 0.91 11.46
CA ILE A 84 7.80 0.82 12.83
C ILE A 84 8.32 2.19 13.29
N ASN A 85 9.04 2.89 12.42
CA ASN A 85 9.62 4.21 12.71
C ASN A 85 8.57 5.33 12.68
N ASN A 86 7.51 5.16 11.90
CA ASN A 86 6.40 6.10 11.72
C ASN A 86 5.05 5.38 11.87
N PRO A 87 4.67 4.99 13.11
CA PRO A 87 3.42 4.30 13.34
C PRO A 87 2.23 5.20 13.00
N PRO A 88 1.13 4.64 12.47
CA PRO A 88 -0.07 5.42 12.19
C PRO A 88 -0.57 6.08 13.48
N LEU A 89 -0.88 7.38 13.41
CA LEU A 89 -1.46 8.13 14.53
C LEU A 89 -2.70 7.39 15.03
N SER A 90 -2.64 6.90 16.27
CA SER A 90 -3.78 6.31 16.95
C SER A 90 -4.93 7.32 17.01
N LYS A 91 -6.18 6.87 16.85
CA LYS A 91 -7.39 7.70 16.99
C LYS A 91 -7.50 8.47 18.32
N GLU A 92 -6.67 8.14 19.31
CA GLU A 92 -6.58 8.80 20.61
C GLU A 92 -5.84 10.14 20.59
N GLN A 93 -5.14 10.46 19.49
CA GLN A 93 -4.40 11.72 19.32
C GLN A 93 -5.13 12.75 18.44
N GLU A 94 -6.37 12.46 18.02
CA GLU A 94 -7.23 13.51 17.45
C GLU A 94 -7.43 14.59 18.53
N PRO A 95 -7.14 15.88 18.27
CA PRO A 95 -7.47 16.93 19.22
C PRO A 95 -8.96 16.86 19.47
N LYS A 96 -9.35 16.53 20.72
CA LYS A 96 -10.74 16.57 21.16
C LYS A 96 -11.30 17.92 20.74
N ALA A 97 -12.27 17.91 19.82
CA ALA A 97 -13.03 19.12 19.51
C ALA A 97 -13.48 19.76 20.84
N PRO A 98 -13.37 21.09 20.99
CA PRO A 98 -13.77 21.74 22.23
C PRO A 98 -15.17 21.28 22.61
N ALA A 99 -15.32 20.74 23.82
CA ALA A 99 -16.62 20.36 24.35
C ALA A 99 -17.53 21.59 24.23
N THR A 100 -18.56 21.49 23.39
CA THR A 100 -19.57 22.54 23.28
C THR A 100 -20.24 22.64 24.65
N ALA A 101 -19.97 23.75 25.34
CA ALA A 101 -20.62 24.09 26.59
C ALA A 101 -22.13 24.19 26.32
N LYS A 102 -22.87 23.17 26.75
CA LYS A 102 -24.32 23.25 26.88
C LYS A 102 -24.62 23.95 28.21
N ASP A 103 -24.65 25.28 28.21
CA ASP A 103 -25.35 26.03 29.25
C ASP A 103 -26.67 26.56 28.68
N GLY A 104 -27.69 25.72 28.81
CA GLY A 104 -29.07 26.16 28.79
C GLY A 104 -29.42 26.74 30.15
N ALA A 105 -29.45 28.07 30.25
CA ALA A 105 -30.15 28.77 31.33
C ALA A 105 -31.02 29.86 30.71
N VAL A 106 -32.27 29.51 30.44
CA VAL A 106 -33.34 30.48 30.21
C VAL A 106 -33.54 31.23 31.53
N GLN A 107 -33.06 32.48 31.61
CA GLN A 107 -33.44 33.35 32.71
C GLN A 107 -34.80 33.97 32.42
N ILE A 108 -35.78 33.51 33.20
CA ILE A 108 -37.11 34.10 33.31
C ILE A 108 -36.93 35.43 34.06
N PHE A 109 -37.23 36.55 33.41
CA PHE A 109 -37.40 37.82 34.11
C PHE A 109 -38.89 38.15 34.20
N THR A 110 -39.43 38.01 35.40
CA THR A 110 -40.72 38.59 35.80
C THR A 110 -40.45 39.89 36.52
N LYS A 111 -41.00 41.00 36.02
CA LYS A 111 -41.76 41.99 36.79
C LYS A 111 -42.50 42.93 35.86
#